data_AF-A0A1Q7VSH1-F1
#
_entry.id   AF-A0A1Q7VSH1-F1
#
_cell.length_a   1.000
_cell.length_b   1.000
_cell.length_c   1.000
_cell.angle_alpha   90.00
_cell.angle_beta   90.00
_cell.angle_gamma   90.00
#
_symmetry.space_group_name_H-M   'P 1'
#
loop_
_entity.id
_entity.type
_entity.pdbx_description
1 polymer ?
#
loop_
_entity_poly.entity_id
_entity_poly.type
_entity_poly.pdbx_seq_one_letter_code
_entity_poly.pdbx_strand_id
1 'polypeptide(L)'
;MRQRLRAALPAALKARDRLAVAALRSTLAAIDNAEAVDRPAAVDRHLAIERIPVGVGAAEVVRRALTEAEIERIVRAEVAERESAAVEYERAGHRDRAEQLRGEASALSVLSQLDPIDRPS
;
A
#
# COMPACT_ATOMS: atom_id res chain seq x y z
N MET A 1 -1.21 -1.25 9.87
CA MET A 1 -1.11 -0.31 8.74
C MET A 1 -2.06 -0.77 7.65
N ARG A 2 -1.91 -1.97 7.10
CA ARG A 2 -2.91 -2.55 6.19
C ARG A 2 -4.32 -2.58 6.79
N GLN A 3 -4.46 -3.06 8.03
CA GLN A 3 -5.75 -3.05 8.72
C GLN A 3 -6.28 -1.62 8.93
N ARG A 4 -5.40 -0.67 9.26
CA ARG A 4 -5.74 0.76 9.40
C ARG A 4 -6.28 1.35 8.09
N LEU A 5 -5.58 1.13 6.97
CA LEU A 5 -6.03 1.53 5.63
C LEU A 5 -7.40 0.92 5.27
N ARG A 6 -7.58 -0.38 5.53
CA ARG A 6 -8.87 -1.06 5.29
C ARG A 6 -10.00 -0.53 6.19
N ALA A 7 -9.70 -0.23 7.45
CA ALA A 7 -10.67 0.32 8.41
C ALA A 7 -11.04 1.78 8.12
N ALA A 8 -10.11 2.56 7.56
CA ALA A 8 -10.33 3.96 7.19
C ALA A 8 -11.24 4.11 5.95
N LEU A 9 -11.24 3.13 5.04
CA LEU A 9 -11.99 3.22 3.78
C LEU A 9 -13.52 3.36 3.99
N PRO A 10 -14.19 2.55 4.83
CA PRO A 10 -15.62 2.76 5.14
C PRO A 10 -15.90 4.14 5.77
N ALA A 11 -15.03 4.63 6.64
CA ALA A 11 -15.18 5.95 7.26
C ALA A 11 -15.08 7.07 6.22
N ALA A 12 -14.10 7.00 5.32
CA ALA A 12 -13.93 7.95 4.22
C ALA A 12 -15.12 7.94 3.25
N LEU A 13 -15.65 6.75 2.91
CA LEU A 13 -16.85 6.60 2.10
C LEU A 13 -18.07 7.25 2.77
N LYS A 14 -18.26 7.03 4.08
CA LYS A 14 -19.37 7.62 4.86
C LYS A 14 -19.25 9.15 4.93
N ALA A 15 -18.04 9.66 5.10
CA ALA A 15 -17.74 11.09 5.09
C ALA A 15 -17.81 11.72 3.70
N ARG A 16 -17.95 10.91 2.64
CA ARG A 16 -17.87 11.33 1.22
C ARG A 16 -16.55 12.02 0.87
N ASP A 17 -15.48 11.68 1.58
CA ASP A 17 -14.13 12.17 1.33
C ASP A 17 -13.54 11.45 0.11
N ARG A 18 -13.75 12.04 -1.08
CA ARG A 18 -13.32 11.45 -2.35
C ARG A 18 -11.81 11.34 -2.46
N LEU A 19 -11.05 12.26 -1.86
CA LEU A 19 -9.60 12.27 -1.90
C LEU A 19 -9.05 11.12 -1.06
N ALA A 20 -9.53 10.97 0.18
CA ALA A 20 -9.16 9.85 1.03
C ALA A 20 -9.55 8.51 0.41
N VAL A 21 -10.74 8.40 -0.19
CA VAL A 21 -11.18 7.16 -0.85
C VAL A 21 -10.26 6.79 -2.03
N ALA A 22 -9.88 7.75 -2.87
CA ALA A 22 -8.99 7.51 -4.00
C ALA A 22 -7.60 7.08 -3.52
N ALA A 23 -7.03 7.82 -2.56
CA ALA A 23 -5.73 7.53 -1.98
C ALA A 23 -5.69 6.13 -1.33
N LEU A 24 -6.66 5.82 -0.47
CA LEU A 24 -6.74 4.55 0.24
C LEU A 24 -6.84 3.35 -0.71
N ARG A 25 -7.68 3.42 -1.75
CA ARG A 25 -7.81 2.34 -2.73
C ARG A 25 -6.53 2.13 -3.52
N SER A 26 -5.92 3.21 -3.99
CA SER A 26 -4.66 3.15 -4.74
C SER A 26 -3.53 2.55 -3.91
N THR A 27 -3.36 3.00 -2.66
CA THR A 27 -2.31 2.50 -1.76
C THR A 27 -2.55 1.04 -1.38
N LEU A 28 -3.80 0.62 -1.14
CA LEU A 28 -4.11 -0.79 -0.91
C LEU A 28 -3.73 -1.68 -2.10
N ALA A 29 -4.01 -1.22 -3.32
CA ALA A 29 -3.61 -1.93 -4.54
C ALA A 29 -2.08 -1.98 -4.70
N ALA A 30 -1.36 -0.91 -4.39
CA ALA A 30 0.11 -0.89 -4.42
C ALA A 30 0.73 -1.90 -3.44
N ILE A 31 0.17 -2.03 -2.24
CA ILE A 31 0.60 -3.03 -1.25
C ILE A 31 0.31 -4.46 -1.75
N ASP A 32 -0.88 -4.69 -2.32
CA ASP A 32 -1.23 -5.99 -2.89
C ASP A 32 -0.30 -6.37 -4.06
N ASN A 33 0.09 -5.40 -4.89
CA ASN A 33 1.06 -5.59 -5.97
C ASN A 33 2.47 -5.90 -5.43
N ALA A 34 2.91 -5.21 -4.38
CA ALA A 34 4.21 -5.47 -3.76
C ALA A 34 4.29 -6.90 -3.18
N GLU A 35 3.22 -7.37 -2.52
CA GLU A 35 3.12 -8.76 -2.05
C GLU A 35 3.12 -9.78 -3.20
N ALA A 36 2.59 -9.41 -4.37
CA ALA A 36 2.61 -10.27 -5.55
C ALA A 36 4.01 -10.37 -6.18
N VAL A 37 4.79 -9.29 -6.20
CA VAL A 37 6.18 -9.29 -6.70
C VAL A 37 7.11 -10.09 -5.79
N ASP A 38 6.94 -9.95 -4.46
CA ASP A 38 7.72 -10.73 -3.48
C ASP A 38 7.39 -12.23 -3.49
N ARG A 39 6.26 -12.62 -4.07
CA ARG A 39 5.96 -14.02 -4.39
C ARG A 39 6.66 -14.38 -5.70
N PRO A 40 7.76 -15.15 -5.69
CA PRO A 40 8.42 -15.52 -6.94
C PRO A 40 7.43 -16.25 -7.86
N ALA A 41 7.31 -15.78 -9.10
CA ALA A 41 6.43 -16.33 -10.15
C ALA A 41 6.68 -17.82 -10.48
N ALA A 42 7.72 -18.42 -9.91
CA ALA A 42 8.00 -19.85 -9.96
C ALA A 42 7.07 -20.69 -9.09
N VAL A 43 6.41 -20.12 -8.06
CA VAL A 43 5.41 -20.84 -7.24
C VAL A 43 4.13 -21.10 -8.04
N ASP A 44 3.68 -20.12 -8.85
CA ASP A 44 2.51 -20.28 -9.71
C ASP A 44 2.78 -21.16 -10.94
N ARG A 45 4.07 -21.32 -11.32
CA ARG A 45 4.49 -22.18 -12.42
C ARG A 45 4.65 -23.67 -12.04
N HIS A 46 4.67 -23.99 -10.74
CA HIS A 46 4.79 -25.37 -10.24
C HIS A 46 3.47 -26.13 -10.11
N LEU A 47 2.33 -25.54 -10.50
CA LEU A 47 1.06 -26.28 -10.64
C LEU A 47 0.95 -27.06 -11.96
N ALA A 48 2.00 -27.03 -12.79
CA ALA A 48 2.17 -27.96 -13.90
C ALA A 48 3.57 -28.56 -13.82
N ILE A 49 3.63 -29.89 -13.95
CA ILE A 49 4.82 -30.76 -14.05
C ILE A 49 5.19 -31.45 -12.74
N GLU A 50 4.70 -32.68 -12.63
CA GLU A 50 5.29 -33.76 -11.84
C GLU A 50 6.81 -33.83 -12.09
N ARG A 51 7.60 -33.75 -11.00
CA ARG A 51 8.73 -34.64 -10.68
C ARG A 51 9.52 -34.11 -9.47
N ILE A 52 9.62 -34.95 -8.45
CA ILE A 52 10.46 -34.76 -7.25
C ILE A 52 11.83 -35.44 -7.52
N PRO A 53 12.96 -34.88 -7.06
CA PRO A 53 13.55 -35.31 -5.79
C PRO A 53 13.85 -34.15 -4.83
N VAL A 54 13.70 -34.48 -3.55
CA VAL A 54 13.87 -33.61 -2.37
C VAL A 54 15.26 -32.97 -2.34
N GLY A 55 15.30 -31.64 -2.32
CA GLY A 55 16.47 -30.81 -2.02
C GLY A 55 16.07 -29.75 -0.98
N VAL A 56 16.89 -29.59 0.04
CA VAL A 56 16.68 -28.77 1.23
C VAL A 56 16.49 -27.28 0.84
N GLY A 57 15.24 -26.88 0.64
CA GLY A 57 14.81 -25.48 0.46
C GLY A 57 13.36 -25.24 0.90
N ALA A 58 12.69 -26.27 1.44
CA ALA A 58 11.28 -26.22 1.85
C ALA A 58 11.02 -25.40 3.12
N ALA A 59 12.06 -24.85 3.75
CA ALA A 59 11.96 -24.09 5.00
C ALA A 59 12.12 -22.57 4.82
N GLU A 60 12.61 -22.08 3.68
CA GLU A 60 12.90 -20.64 3.50
C GLU A 60 11.78 -19.86 2.78
N VAL A 61 10.83 -20.57 2.15
CA VAL A 61 9.66 -19.96 1.46
C VAL A 61 8.39 -20.11 2.31
N VAL A 62 8.47 -19.77 3.59
CA VAL A 62 7.27 -19.34 4.31
C VAL A 62 6.88 -18.00 3.70
N ARG A 63 5.95 -18.04 2.73
CA ARG A 63 5.19 -16.91 2.17
C ARG A 63 5.18 -15.69 3.11
N ARG A 64 6.11 -14.75 2.93
CA ARG A 64 6.24 -13.62 3.87
C ARG A 64 5.26 -12.53 3.42
N ALA A 65 4.12 -12.43 4.10
CA ALA A 65 3.29 -11.25 4.02
C ALA A 65 4.11 -10.03 4.44
N LEU A 66 3.87 -8.87 3.82
CA LEU A 66 4.59 -7.66 4.18
C LEU A 66 4.41 -7.36 5.66
N THR A 67 5.52 -7.12 6.34
CA THR A 67 5.52 -6.67 7.72
C THR A 67 4.88 -5.30 7.82
N GLU A 68 4.39 -4.96 9.01
CA GLU A 68 3.81 -3.64 9.29
C GLU A 68 4.74 -2.48 8.86
N ALA A 69 6.05 -2.60 9.12
CA ALA A 69 7.06 -1.61 8.78
C ALA A 69 7.29 -1.49 7.25
N GLU A 70 7.22 -2.60 6.51
CA GLU A 70 7.30 -2.58 5.05
C GLU A 70 6.07 -1.91 4.44
N ILE A 71 4.89 -2.18 4.97
CA ILE A 71 3.64 -1.52 4.55
C ILE A 71 3.72 -0.02 4.84
N GLU A 72 4.20 0.37 6.02
CA GLU A 72 4.38 1.78 6.37
C GLU A 72 5.38 2.48 5.45
N ARG A 73 6.48 1.82 5.09
CA ARG A 73 7.44 2.32 4.10
C ARG A 73 6.79 2.53 2.73
N ILE A 74 5.94 1.61 2.28
CA ILE A 74 5.17 1.78 1.03
C ILE A 74 4.25 3.01 1.15
N VAL A 75 3.52 3.16 2.25
CA VAL A 75 2.65 4.34 2.43
C VAL A 75 3.44 5.64 2.41
N ARG A 76 4.61 5.71 3.06
CA ARG A 76 5.46 6.90 3.01
C ARG A 76 5.98 7.20 1.60
N ALA A 77 6.34 6.17 0.83
CA ALA A 77 6.72 6.35 -0.57
C ALA A 77 5.55 6.90 -1.41
N GLU A 78 4.35 6.34 -1.24
CA GLU A 78 3.12 6.79 -1.91
C GLU A 78 2.74 8.24 -1.57
N VAL A 79 3.00 8.71 -0.35
CA VAL A 79 2.84 10.11 0.05
C VAL A 79 3.85 10.99 -0.69
N ALA A 80 5.13 10.64 -0.64
CA ALA A 80 6.20 11.40 -1.29
C ALA A 80 6.01 11.49 -2.81
N GLU A 81 5.56 10.42 -3.46
CA GLU A 81 5.25 10.41 -4.89
C GLU A 81 4.11 11.38 -5.25
N ARG A 82 3.05 11.43 -4.44
CA ARG A 82 1.95 12.37 -4.66
C ARG A 82 2.37 13.82 -4.46
N GLU A 83 3.20 14.09 -3.44
CA GLU A 83 3.75 15.42 -3.20
C GLU A 83 4.65 15.88 -4.36
N SER A 84 5.55 15.00 -4.82
CA SER A 84 6.41 15.26 -5.97
C SER A 84 5.57 15.52 -7.23
N ALA A 85 4.58 14.66 -7.50
CA ALA A 85 3.69 14.84 -8.65
C ALA A 85 2.92 16.17 -8.56
N ALA A 86 2.46 16.57 -7.36
CA ALA A 86 1.77 17.83 -7.17
C ALA A 86 2.66 19.04 -7.54
N VAL A 87 3.95 19.01 -7.17
CA VAL A 87 4.91 20.05 -7.55
C VAL A 87 5.06 20.13 -9.07
N GLU A 88 5.17 18.98 -9.75
CA GLU A 88 5.28 18.94 -11.21
C GLU A 88 4.02 19.44 -11.92
N TYR A 89 2.83 19.07 -11.44
CA TYR A 89 1.56 19.60 -11.97
C TYR A 89 1.40 21.09 -11.73
N GLU A 90 1.83 21.61 -10.58
CA GLU A 90 1.79 23.05 -10.29
C GLU A 90 2.72 23.84 -11.23
N ARG A 91 3.94 23.32 -11.47
CA ARG A 91 4.89 23.90 -12.44
C ARG A 91 4.33 23.91 -13.86
N ALA A 92 3.55 22.89 -14.22
CA ALA A 92 2.85 22.79 -15.50
C ALA A 92 1.54 23.62 -15.57
N GLY A 93 1.18 24.35 -14.51
CA GLY A 93 -0.02 25.20 -14.47
C GLY A 93 -1.32 24.46 -14.11
N HIS A 94 -1.27 23.17 -13.80
CA HIS A 94 -2.42 22.34 -13.44
C HIS A 94 -2.70 22.38 -11.93
N ARG A 95 -3.09 23.56 -11.42
CA ARG A 95 -3.29 23.82 -9.98
C ARG A 95 -4.30 22.88 -9.33
N ASP A 96 -5.45 22.66 -9.95
CA ASP A 96 -6.50 21.77 -9.42
C ASP A 96 -5.99 20.34 -9.22
N ARG A 97 -5.17 19.84 -10.16
CA ARG A 97 -4.57 18.50 -10.06
C ARG A 97 -3.51 18.43 -8.95
N ALA A 98 -2.72 19.48 -8.79
CA ALA A 98 -1.76 19.60 -7.71
C ALA A 98 -2.44 19.62 -6.33
N GLU A 99 -3.52 20.40 -6.19
CA GLU A 99 -4.32 20.46 -4.96
C GLU A 99 -4.96 19.11 -4.63
N GLN A 100 -5.50 18.42 -5.65
CA GLN A 100 -6.03 17.07 -5.47
C GLN A 100 -4.98 16.11 -4.90
N LEU A 101 -3.78 16.07 -5.51
CA LEU A 101 -2.68 15.19 -5.08
C LEU A 101 -2.18 15.52 -3.67
N ARG A 102 -2.10 16.81 -3.31
CA ARG A 102 -1.76 17.24 -1.95
C ARG A 102 -2.80 16.79 -0.93
N GLY A 103 -4.08 16.87 -1.27
CA GLY A 103 -5.16 16.38 -0.40
C GLY A 103 -5.10 14.87 -0.21
N GLU A 104 -4.83 14.11 -1.29
CA GLU A 104 -4.61 12.66 -1.21
C GLU A 104 -3.39 12.30 -0.33
N ALA A 105 -2.27 13.01 -0.51
CA ALA A 105 -1.06 12.82 0.30
C ALA A 105 -1.30 13.12 1.79
N SER A 106 -1.98 14.23 2.09
CA SER A 106 -2.34 14.62 3.45
C SER A 106 -3.20 13.57 4.15
N ALA A 107 -4.22 13.05 3.46
CA ALA A 107 -5.09 12.00 3.99
C ALA A 107 -4.32 10.73 4.39
N LEU A 108 -3.34 10.31 3.56
CA LEU A 108 -2.48 9.16 3.88
C LEU A 108 -1.49 9.46 5.01
N SER A 109 -0.90 10.67 5.02
CA SER A 109 0.07 11.09 6.02
C SER A 109 -0.55 11.06 7.43
N VAL A 110 -1.74 11.64 7.60
CA VAL A 110 -2.46 11.61 8.88
C VAL A 110 -2.63 10.17 9.38
N LEU A 111 -3.05 9.25 8.51
CA LEU A 111 -3.27 7.86 8.89
C LEU A 111 -1.98 7.12 9.27
N SER A 112 -0.85 7.46 8.66
CA SER A 112 0.46 6.89 9.01
C SER A 112 0.98 7.38 10.36
N GLN A 113 0.67 8.63 10.72
CA GLN A 113 1.10 9.27 11.97
C GLN A 113 0.21 8.91 13.17
N LEU A 114 -0.99 8.37 12.93
CA LEU A 114 -1.81 7.81 13.99
C LEU A 114 -1.16 6.54 14.54
N ASP A 115 -0.51 6.66 15.70
CA ASP A 115 -0.09 5.53 16.52
C ASP A 115 -1.30 4.61 16.80
N PRO A 116 -1.08 3.29 16.94
CA PRO A 116 -2.15 2.37 17.30
C PRO A 116 -2.64 2.69 18.72
N ILE A 117 -3.74 3.44 18.81
CA ILE A 117 -4.51 3.58 20.04
C ILE A 117 -5.05 2.18 20.38
N ASP A 118 -4.65 1.69 21.55
CA ASP A 118 -5.05 0.46 22.24
C ASP A 118 -4.69 -0.90 21.64
N ARG A 119 -3.70 -1.57 22.27
CA ARG A 119 -3.79 -3.00 22.56
C ARG A 119 -4.32 -3.15 23.98
N PRO A 120 -5.48 -3.78 24.23
CA PRO A 120 -5.82 -4.19 25.59
C PRO A 120 -4.83 -5.26 26.05
N SER A 121 -4.20 -5.02 27.21
CA SER A 121 -3.37 -5.97 27.96
C SER A 121 -4.17 -7.17 28.46
#